data_AF-A0A1C6IQ81-F1
#
_entry.id   AF-A0A1C6IQ81-F1
#
_cell.length_a   1.000
_cell.length_b   1.000
_cell.length_c   1.000
_cell.angle_alpha   90.00
_cell.angle_beta   90.00
_cell.angle_gamma   90.00
#
_symmetry.space_group_name_H-M   'P 1'
#
loop_
_entity.id
_entity.type
_entity.pdbx_description
1 polymer ?
#
loop_
_entity_poly.entity_id
_entity_poly.type
_entity_poly.pdbx_seq_one_letter_code
_entity_poly.pdbx_strand_id
1 'polypeptide(L)'
;MIKCENACPRGKFDGCCHKCPDFHTCPDSCQEDPNTCDSSTFDEEAGLQAFQQSQLATLNAIASLTSHKKAIEEQEKTMKAALYDAMMKFGVKKFESDVLNLTLVEPTTSTSIDAAKLKKKYPAIAAECSKSSAKAGYVKITLKDGEK
;
A
#
# COMPACT_ATOMS: atom_id res chain seq x y z
N MET A 1 -17.39 5.62 12.34
CA MET A 1 -18.01 6.83 12.93
C MET A 1 -17.69 6.82 14.42
N ILE A 2 -17.29 7.94 15.04
CA ILE A 2 -16.84 7.93 16.44
C ILE A 2 -18.03 8.01 17.40
N LYS A 3 -18.15 7.02 18.27
CA LYS A 3 -19.17 6.92 19.32
C LYS A 3 -18.54 7.21 20.67
N CYS A 4 -19.39 7.53 21.65
CA CYS A 4 -18.98 7.75 23.03
C CYS A 4 -19.68 6.70 23.88
N GLU A 5 -18.94 6.04 24.77
CA GLU A 5 -19.51 5.13 25.76
C GLU A 5 -20.42 5.89 26.74
N ASN A 6 -20.08 7.14 27.03
CA ASN A 6 -20.90 8.02 27.84
C ASN A 6 -22.03 8.65 26.99
N ALA A 7 -23.28 8.40 27.39
CA ALA A 7 -24.44 9.04 26.79
C ALA A 7 -24.41 10.57 27.00
N CYS A 8 -25.01 11.32 26.07
CA CYS A 8 -25.14 12.77 26.20
C CYS A 8 -25.92 13.12 27.49
N PRO A 9 -25.39 13.99 28.37
CA PRO A 9 -26.09 14.41 29.59
C PRO A 9 -27.47 15.02 29.33
N ARG A 10 -27.68 15.55 28.12
CA ARG A 10 -28.93 16.17 27.66
C ARG A 10 -29.80 15.24 26.82
N GLY A 11 -29.34 14.01 26.53
CA GLY A 11 -30.05 13.01 25.74
C GLY A 11 -30.32 13.38 24.27
N LYS A 12 -29.65 14.41 23.74
CA LYS A 12 -29.96 14.98 22.41
C LYS A 12 -29.17 14.38 21.24
N PHE A 13 -28.06 13.70 21.51
CA PHE A 13 -27.16 13.20 20.48
C PHE A 13 -26.59 11.85 20.89
N ASP A 14 -26.60 10.89 19.97
CA ASP A 14 -26.08 9.54 20.15
C ASP A 14 -24.80 9.37 19.32
N GLY A 15 -23.69 9.83 19.91
CA GLY A 15 -22.37 9.85 19.29
C GLY A 15 -21.37 10.68 20.09
N CYS A 16 -20.12 10.78 19.60
CA CYS A 16 -19.11 11.61 20.25
C CYS A 16 -19.54 13.08 20.35
N CYS A 17 -19.47 13.66 21.54
CA CYS A 17 -19.87 15.06 21.79
C CYS A 17 -19.17 16.05 20.82
N HIS A 18 -17.90 15.82 20.46
CA HIS A 18 -17.16 16.64 19.49
C HIS A 18 -17.73 16.62 18.05
N LYS A 19 -18.60 15.66 17.74
CA LYS A 19 -19.26 15.53 16.42
C LYS A 19 -20.71 16.00 16.50
N CYS A 20 -21.16 16.51 17.65
CA CYS A 20 -22.47 17.11 17.84
C CYS A 20 -22.55 18.47 17.12
N PRO A 21 -23.63 18.76 16.36
CA PRO A 21 -23.81 20.07 15.70
C PRO A 21 -23.81 21.25 16.68
N ASP A 22 -24.33 21.04 17.89
CA ASP A 22 -24.46 22.06 18.93
C ASP A 22 -23.21 22.18 19.81
N PHE A 23 -22.11 21.46 19.51
CA PHE A 23 -20.92 21.37 20.35
C PHE A 23 -20.40 22.74 20.79
N HIS A 24 -20.26 23.68 19.86
CA HIS A 24 -19.71 25.02 20.12
C HIS A 24 -20.60 25.89 21.02
N THR A 25 -21.89 25.57 21.12
CA THR A 25 -22.88 26.33 21.89
C THR A 25 -23.37 25.58 23.12
N CYS A 26 -22.90 24.34 23.33
CA CYS A 26 -23.34 23.49 24.42
C CYS A 26 -22.50 23.78 25.67
N PRO A 27 -23.09 24.24 26.79
CA PRO A 27 -22.34 24.46 28.03
C PRO A 27 -21.82 23.15 28.65
N ASP A 28 -22.43 22.01 28.29
CA ASP A 28 -22.07 20.67 28.75
C ASP A 28 -21.19 19.92 27.72
N SER A 29 -20.49 20.65 26.84
CA SER A 29 -19.63 20.05 25.82
C SER A 29 -18.44 19.33 26.44
N CYS A 30 -18.14 18.13 25.96
CA CYS A 30 -16.92 17.39 26.32
C CYS A 30 -15.67 18.21 25.98
N GLN A 31 -14.68 18.21 26.88
CA GLN A 31 -13.39 18.88 26.65
C GLN A 31 -12.25 17.91 26.27
N GLU A 32 -12.48 16.61 26.40
CA GLU A 32 -11.48 15.57 26.12
C GLU A 32 -11.34 15.32 24.61
N ASP A 33 -10.10 15.24 24.11
CA ASP A 33 -9.86 14.96 22.69
C ASP A 33 -10.35 13.55 22.31
N PRO A 34 -11.16 13.41 21.24
CA PRO A 34 -11.72 12.12 20.85
C PRO A 34 -10.70 11.07 20.39
N ASN A 35 -9.42 11.41 20.22
CA ASN A 35 -8.38 10.44 19.86
C ASN A 35 -7.54 10.00 21.06
N THR A 36 -7.69 10.68 22.21
CA THR A 36 -6.95 10.38 23.43
C THR A 36 -7.85 10.00 24.59
N CYS A 37 -9.16 10.17 24.48
CA CYS A 37 -10.10 9.80 25.53
C CYS A 37 -10.49 8.33 25.43
N ASP A 38 -10.33 7.61 26.55
CA ASP A 38 -10.63 6.17 26.65
C ASP A 38 -12.11 5.83 26.46
N SER A 39 -13.00 6.84 26.53
CA SER A 39 -14.44 6.68 26.37
C SER A 39 -14.93 6.79 24.93
N SER A 40 -14.05 7.11 23.98
CA SER A 40 -14.40 7.13 22.57
C SER A 40 -14.20 5.75 21.95
N THR A 41 -15.24 5.26 21.29
CA THR A 41 -15.18 3.99 20.57
C THR A 41 -15.38 4.24 19.09
N PHE A 42 -14.57 3.57 18.28
CA PHE A 42 -14.79 3.54 16.85
C PHE A 42 -15.75 2.40 16.55
N ASP A 43 -16.91 2.74 16.01
CA ASP A 43 -17.78 1.75 15.42
C ASP A 43 -17.06 1.19 14.18
N GLU A 44 -16.48 0.00 14.33
CA GLU A 44 -15.64 -0.63 13.29
C GLU A 44 -16.44 -0.93 12.02
N GLU A 45 -17.71 -1.30 12.14
CA GLU A 45 -18.59 -1.62 11.01
C GLU A 45 -18.99 -0.36 10.24
N ALA A 46 -19.50 0.67 10.94
CA ALA A 46 -19.81 1.96 10.32
C ALA A 46 -18.55 2.69 9.84
N GLY A 47 -17.42 2.50 10.52
CA GLY A 47 -16.11 3.00 10.13
C GLY A 47 -15.61 2.37 8.83
N LEU A 48 -15.73 1.05 8.72
CA LEU A 48 -15.39 0.30 7.50
C LEU A 48 -16.29 0.72 6.33
N GLN A 49 -17.59 0.88 6.56
CA GLN A 49 -18.53 1.30 5.51
C GLN A 49 -18.25 2.73 5.03
N ALA A 50 -18.00 3.66 5.95
CA ALA A 50 -17.61 5.04 5.60
C ALA A 50 -16.25 5.09 4.88
N PHE A 51 -15.28 4.26 5.28
CA PHE A 51 -14.00 4.13 4.60
C PHE A 51 -14.18 3.58 3.18
N GLN A 52 -14.96 2.51 3.02
CA GLN A 52 -15.23 1.93 1.71
C GLN A 52 -15.89 2.93 0.77
N GLN A 53 -16.89 3.68 1.23
CA GLN A 53 -17.59 4.67 0.41
C GLN A 53 -16.72 5.89 0.07
N SER A 54 -15.99 6.42 1.04
CA SER A 54 -15.10 7.58 0.81
C SER A 54 -13.91 7.23 -0.09
N GLN A 55 -13.37 6.02 0.04
CA GLN A 55 -12.17 5.61 -0.68
C GLN A 55 -12.48 4.77 -1.94
N LEU A 56 -13.75 4.59 -2.30
CA LEU A 56 -14.16 3.72 -3.43
C LEU A 56 -13.45 4.11 -4.73
N ALA A 57 -13.41 5.41 -5.05
CA ALA A 57 -12.74 5.91 -6.24
C ALA A 57 -11.23 5.59 -6.22
N THR A 58 -10.58 5.79 -5.07
CA THR A 58 -9.16 5.48 -4.86
C THR A 58 -8.88 3.98 -4.97
N LEU A 59 -9.73 3.13 -4.39
CA LEU A 59 -9.62 1.67 -4.47
C LEU A 59 -9.76 1.17 -5.91
N ASN A 60 -10.73 1.70 -6.65
CA ASN A 60 -10.93 1.36 -8.07
C ASN A 60 -9.74 1.81 -8.93
N ALA A 61 -9.21 3.02 -8.70
CA ALA A 61 -8.02 3.50 -9.39
C ALA A 61 -6.81 2.60 -9.12
N ILE A 62 -6.59 2.20 -7.87
CA ILE A 62 -5.51 1.27 -7.51
C ILE A 62 -5.69 -0.09 -8.17
N ALA A 63 -6.91 -0.64 -8.20
CA ALA A 63 -7.19 -1.91 -8.85
C ALA A 63 -6.88 -1.85 -10.36
N SER A 64 -7.32 -0.78 -11.04
CA SER A 64 -7.02 -0.54 -12.46
C SER A 64 -5.52 -0.39 -12.71
N LEU A 65 -4.83 0.44 -11.93
CA LEU A 65 -3.38 0.64 -12.06
C LEU A 65 -2.59 -0.65 -11.80
N THR A 66 -3.00 -1.47 -10.84
CA THR A 66 -2.33 -2.74 -10.56
C THR A 66 -2.54 -3.75 -11.68
N SER A 67 -3.74 -3.79 -12.27
CA SER A 67 -4.02 -4.62 -13.46
C SER A 67 -3.19 -4.15 -14.67
N HIS A 68 -3.19 -2.85 -14.95
CA HIS A 68 -2.41 -2.27 -16.04
C HIS A 68 -0.91 -2.49 -15.86
N LYS A 69 -0.39 -2.39 -14.63
CA LYS A 69 1.01 -2.67 -14.33
C LYS A 69 1.40 -4.10 -14.71
N LYS A 70 0.60 -5.10 -14.35
CA LYS A 70 0.86 -6.50 -14.73
C LYS A 70 0.90 -6.66 -16.26
N ALA A 71 -0.05 -6.06 -16.96
CA ALA A 71 -0.09 -6.11 -18.42
C ALA A 71 1.12 -5.40 -19.07
N ILE A 72 1.53 -4.25 -18.54
CA ILE A 72 2.70 -3.50 -19.01
C ILE A 72 3.99 -4.26 -18.75
N GLU A 73 4.14 -4.91 -17.59
CA GLU A 73 5.33 -5.72 -17.28
C GLU A 73 5.48 -6.90 -18.25
N GLU A 74 4.38 -7.55 -18.64
CA GLU A 74 4.40 -8.65 -19.61
C GLU A 74 4.65 -8.16 -21.04
N GLN A 75 4.07 -7.03 -21.42
CA GLN A 75 4.36 -6.35 -22.69
C GLN A 75 5.83 -5.88 -22.76
N GLU A 76 6.38 -5.33 -21.69
CA GLU A 76 7.80 -4.95 -21.62
C GLU A 76 8.70 -6.16 -21.80
N LYS A 77 8.40 -7.30 -21.15
CA LYS A 77 9.20 -8.52 -21.26
C LYS A 77 9.22 -9.05 -22.68
N THR A 78 8.06 -9.09 -23.34
CA THR A 78 7.93 -9.55 -24.73
C THR A 78 8.61 -8.59 -25.70
N MET A 79 8.46 -7.27 -25.54
CA MET A 79 9.14 -6.27 -26.36
C MET A 79 10.67 -6.29 -26.18
N LYS A 80 11.16 -6.43 -24.93
CA LYS A 80 12.59 -6.56 -24.65
C LYS A 80 13.18 -7.83 -25.27
N ALA A 81 12.46 -8.96 -25.20
CA ALA A 81 12.89 -10.19 -25.84
C ALA A 81 12.93 -10.05 -27.37
N ALA A 82 11.89 -9.50 -27.98
CA ALA A 82 11.86 -9.26 -29.42
C ALA A 82 12.96 -8.30 -29.89
N LEU A 83 13.24 -7.23 -29.12
CA LEU A 83 14.37 -6.32 -29.38
C LEU A 83 15.70 -7.04 -29.25
N TYR A 84 15.88 -7.89 -28.24
CA TYR A 84 17.09 -8.68 -28.07
C TYR A 84 17.33 -9.64 -29.24
N ASP A 85 16.29 -10.39 -29.66
CA ASP A 85 16.35 -11.29 -30.82
C ASP A 85 16.65 -10.52 -32.12
N ALA A 86 16.04 -9.34 -32.29
CA ALA A 86 16.33 -8.47 -33.43
C ALA A 86 17.77 -7.96 -33.39
N MET A 87 18.24 -7.44 -32.26
CA MET A 87 19.61 -6.96 -32.09
C MET A 87 20.62 -8.07 -32.36
N MET A 88 20.35 -9.30 -31.92
CA MET A 88 21.16 -10.48 -32.25
C MET A 88 21.15 -10.80 -33.74
N LYS A 89 19.96 -10.87 -34.35
CA LYS A 89 19.78 -11.20 -35.77
C LYS A 89 20.47 -10.20 -36.70
N PHE A 90 20.45 -8.92 -36.36
CA PHE A 90 21.07 -7.84 -37.13
C PHE A 90 22.51 -7.51 -36.67
N GLY A 91 23.04 -8.20 -35.65
CA GLY A 91 24.40 -7.96 -35.14
C GLY A 91 24.60 -6.57 -34.50
N VAL A 92 23.51 -5.94 -34.05
CA VAL A 92 23.52 -4.58 -33.49
C VAL A 92 23.90 -4.65 -32.02
N LYS A 93 25.09 -4.19 -31.67
CA LYS A 93 25.58 -4.15 -30.27
C LYS A 93 25.08 -2.94 -29.48
N LYS A 94 24.87 -1.82 -30.18
CA LYS A 94 24.35 -0.56 -29.64
C LYS A 94 23.43 0.07 -30.68
N PHE A 95 22.28 0.55 -30.23
CA PHE A 95 21.32 1.30 -31.02
C PHE A 95 20.91 2.54 -30.22
N GLU A 96 21.00 3.70 -30.84
CA GLU A 96 20.65 4.98 -30.23
C GLU A 96 19.61 5.66 -31.11
N SER A 97 18.60 6.24 -30.48
CA SER A 97 17.52 7.01 -31.10
C SER A 97 17.24 8.24 -30.25
N ASP A 98 16.48 9.20 -30.78
CA ASP A 98 16.12 10.43 -30.06
C ASP A 98 15.38 10.19 -28.73
N VAL A 99 14.82 8.99 -28.54
CA VAL A 99 14.01 8.62 -27.37
C VAL A 99 14.64 7.52 -26.53
N LEU A 100 15.43 6.61 -27.13
CA LEU A 100 15.92 5.39 -26.47
C LEU A 100 17.35 5.05 -26.86
N ASN A 101 18.13 4.66 -25.85
CA ASN A 101 19.47 4.11 -25.95
C ASN A 101 19.44 2.62 -25.58
N LEU A 102 19.68 1.73 -26.54
CA LEU A 102 19.70 0.28 -26.38
C LEU A 102 21.13 -0.24 -26.50
N THR A 103 21.63 -0.89 -25.46
CA THR A 103 22.89 -1.65 -25.51
C THR A 103 22.59 -3.12 -25.29
N LEU A 104 23.09 -3.99 -26.16
CA LEU A 104 23.00 -5.43 -25.98
C LEU A 104 23.86 -5.80 -24.78
N VAL A 105 23.25 -6.22 -23.69
CA VAL A 105 23.94 -6.73 -22.50
C VAL A 105 23.95 -8.25 -22.57
N GLU A 106 25.14 -8.83 -22.50
CA GLU A 106 25.32 -10.28 -22.47
C GLU A 106 24.71 -10.87 -21.19
N PRO A 107 24.16 -12.10 -21.23
CA PRO A 107 23.55 -12.74 -20.07
C PRO A 107 24.55 -12.79 -18.92
N THR A 108 24.30 -11.97 -17.90
CA THR A 108 25.14 -11.89 -16.70
C THR A 108 24.44 -12.59 -15.55
N THR A 109 25.12 -13.54 -14.92
CA THR A 109 24.56 -14.30 -13.79
C THR A 109 24.66 -13.46 -12.52
N SER A 110 23.52 -12.97 -12.03
CA SER A 110 23.45 -12.32 -10.72
C SER A 110 23.24 -13.38 -9.63
N THR A 111 24.25 -13.61 -8.81
CA THR A 111 24.15 -14.49 -7.64
C THR A 111 23.64 -13.70 -6.44
N SER A 112 22.36 -13.86 -6.11
CA SER A 112 21.78 -13.28 -4.90
C SER A 112 21.78 -14.30 -3.76
N ILE A 113 22.10 -13.84 -2.55
CA ILE A 113 22.11 -14.69 -1.35
C ILE A 113 20.66 -15.00 -0.95
N ASP A 114 20.34 -16.29 -0.85
CA ASP A 114 19.08 -16.77 -0.28
C ASP A 114 19.07 -16.52 1.23
N ALA A 115 18.53 -15.37 1.63
CA ALA A 115 18.46 -14.93 3.03
C ALA A 115 17.66 -15.90 3.91
N ALA A 116 16.72 -16.67 3.34
CA ALA A 116 15.94 -17.66 4.09
C ALA A 116 16.78 -18.89 4.42
N LYS A 117 17.58 -19.38 3.47
CA LYS A 117 18.55 -20.46 3.73
C LYS A 117 19.67 -20.01 4.67
N LEU A 118 20.15 -18.77 4.56
CA LEU A 118 21.16 -18.22 5.45
C LEU A 118 20.67 -18.16 6.90
N LYS A 119 19.44 -17.67 7.13
CA LYS A 119 18.82 -17.65 8.47
C LYS A 119 18.61 -19.05 9.06
N LYS A 120 18.29 -20.05 8.23
CA LYS A 120 18.09 -21.44 8.68
C LYS A 120 19.41 -22.15 9.05
N LYS A 121 20.49 -21.92 8.29
CA LYS A 121 21.78 -22.58 8.51
C LYS A 121 22.71 -21.83 9.47
N TYR A 122 22.63 -20.50 9.48
CA TYR A 122 23.53 -19.63 10.24
C TYR A 122 22.75 -18.46 10.89
N PRO A 123 21.92 -18.74 11.89
CA PRO A 123 21.08 -17.73 12.54
C PRO A 123 21.90 -16.64 13.26
N ALA A 124 23.07 -16.97 13.80
CA ALA A 124 23.95 -16.02 14.47
C ALA A 124 24.51 -14.95 13.50
N ILE A 125 25.00 -15.38 12.33
CA ILE A 125 25.54 -14.49 11.29
C ILE A 125 24.41 -13.64 10.67
N ALA A 126 23.22 -14.24 10.50
CA ALA A 126 22.07 -13.50 10.01
C ALA A 126 21.62 -12.39 10.97
N ALA A 127 21.73 -12.60 12.29
CA ALA A 127 21.43 -11.59 13.29
C ALA A 127 22.48 -10.46 13.28
N GLU A 128 23.77 -10.81 13.18
CA GLU A 128 24.88 -9.84 13.14
C GLU A 128 24.86 -8.95 11.89
N CYS A 129 24.49 -9.51 10.73
CA CYS A 129 24.40 -8.76 9.47
C CYS A 129 23.04 -8.06 9.26
N SER A 130 22.09 -8.20 10.18
CA SER A 130 20.76 -7.58 10.05
C SER A 130 20.75 -6.17 10.66
N LYS A 131 20.56 -5.15 9.80
CA LYS A 131 20.19 -3.80 10.24
C LYS A 131 18.67 -3.68 10.30
N SER A 132 18.12 -3.46 11.50
CA SER A 132 16.74 -3.02 11.68
C SER A 132 16.65 -1.52 11.45
N SER A 133 15.73 -1.09 10.59
CA SER A 133 15.33 0.31 10.47
C SER A 133 13.86 0.41 10.83
N ALA A 134 13.49 1.47 11.55
CA ALA A 134 12.09 1.80 11.78
C ALA A 134 11.47 2.14 10.42
N LYS A 135 10.48 1.34 9.99
CA LYS A 135 9.71 1.60 8.78
C LYS A 135 8.40 2.24 9.18
N ALA A 136 8.01 3.30 8.49
CA ALA A 136 6.68 3.87 8.61
C ALA A 136 5.62 2.81 8.28
N GLY A 137 4.44 2.94 8.89
CA GLY A 137 3.29 2.11 8.54
C GLY A 137 3.01 2.16 7.04
N TYR A 138 2.69 1.02 6.42
CA TYR A 138 2.39 0.94 5.00
C TYR A 138 1.10 0.13 4.78
N VAL A 139 0.33 0.51 3.77
CA VAL A 139 -0.85 -0.24 3.34
C VAL A 139 -0.39 -1.32 2.36
N LYS A 140 -0.61 -2.60 2.70
CA LYS A 140 -0.33 -3.72 1.80
C LYS A 140 -1.55 -3.97 0.91
N ILE A 141 -1.35 -3.89 -0.41
CA ILE A 141 -2.41 -4.10 -1.40
C ILE A 141 -2.12 -5.37 -2.18
N THR A 142 -3.03 -6.34 -2.08
CA THR A 142 -2.98 -7.60 -2.84
C THR A 142 -4.27 -7.70 -3.65
N LEU A 143 -4.15 -7.84 -4.97
CA LEU A 143 -5.30 -8.19 -5.81
C LEU A 143 -5.80 -9.58 -5.40
N LYS A 144 -7.08 -9.69 -5.09
CA LYS A 144 -7.75 -10.99 -5.05
C LYS A 144 -7.96 -11.41 -6.49
N ASP A 145 -7.36 -12.52 -6.90
CA ASP A 145 -7.68 -13.17 -8.17
C ASP A 145 -9.17 -13.50 -8.12
N GLY A 146 -9.97 -12.82 -8.96
CA GLY A 146 -11.39 -13.12 -9.09
C GLY A 146 -11.53 -14.53 -9.64
N GLU A 147 -12.19 -15.38 -8.87
CA GLU A 147 -12.78 -16.62 -9.40
C GLU A 147 -13.53 -16.27 -10.69
N LYS A 148 -13.06 -16.85 -11.80
CA LYS A 148 -13.71 -16.78 -13.11
C LYS A 148 -15.06 -17.48 -13.08
#